data_AF-A0A9E1JEH5-F1
#
_entry.id   AF-A0A9E1JEH5-F1
#
_cell.length_a   1.000
_cell.length_b   1.000
_cell.length_c   1.000
_cell.angle_alpha   90.00
_cell.angle_beta   90.00
_cell.angle_gamma   90.00
#
_symmetry.space_group_name_H-M   'P 1'
#
loop_
_entity.id
_entity.type
_entity.pdbx_description
1 polymer ?
#
loop_
_entity_poly.entity_id
_entity_poly.type
_entity_poly.pdbx_seq_one_letter_code
_entity_poly.pdbx_strand_id
1 'polypeptide(L)'
;HSLYSSLNKKKLGCYGDISFNSFRKILPLLSGSELISNTKDIVFKNTHESRGLNISEIMYSLRGFKNLFMKKSSRKKNINKNKYLPPEPIDIFSKRILGNYKFDKNKIKMIRVKNYHFWYNYLRNQDLKFFDDLKLNENICPYVFPCYADNNEIVNKWIKWGNEHNINIITWPKYHPSTIPFLNDDFKKRILCFPVNQQFDLTHIIR
;
A
#
# COMPACT_ATOMS: atom_id res chain seq x y z
N HIS A 1 -3.34 -0.22 6.57
CA HIS A 1 -1.93 -0.64 6.52
C HIS A 1 -1.11 0.37 7.32
N SER A 2 -0.46 -0.08 8.38
CA SER A 2 0.12 0.80 9.40
C SER A 2 1.41 0.23 9.98
N LEU A 3 2.12 -0.60 9.20
CA LEU A 3 3.38 -1.19 9.61
C LEU A 3 4.37 -0.09 10.02
N TYR A 4 4.96 -0.22 11.21
CA TYR A 4 5.85 0.75 11.87
C TYR A 4 5.20 2.03 12.41
N SER A 5 3.86 2.12 12.39
CA SER A 5 3.12 3.20 13.04
C SER A 5 2.71 2.85 14.47
N SER A 6 2.73 3.85 15.34
CA SER A 6 2.27 3.82 16.73
C SER A 6 1.35 5.00 17.03
N LEU A 7 0.43 4.78 17.97
CA LEU A 7 -0.41 5.81 18.60
C LEU A 7 -0.18 5.67 20.11
N ASN A 8 0.09 6.77 20.80
CA ASN A 8 0.36 6.79 22.26
C ASN A 8 1.41 5.74 22.69
N LYS A 9 2.53 5.67 21.95
CA LYS A 9 3.62 4.68 22.13
C LYS A 9 3.23 3.20 21.91
N LYS A 10 1.96 2.90 21.62
CA LYS A 10 1.46 1.56 21.30
C LYS A 10 1.37 1.36 19.79
N LYS A 11 1.90 0.25 19.26
CA LYS A 11 1.82 -0.06 17.81
C LYS A 11 0.35 -0.16 17.38
N LEU A 12 0.05 0.35 16.18
CA LEU A 12 -1.34 0.34 15.69
C LEU A 12 -1.93 -1.07 15.52
N GLY A 13 -1.10 -2.10 15.32
CA GLY A 13 -1.54 -3.50 15.29
C GLY A 13 -1.96 -4.08 16.65
N CYS A 14 -1.85 -3.34 17.76
CA CYS A 14 -2.07 -3.88 19.10
C CYS A 14 -3.41 -3.47 19.73
N TYR A 15 -4.32 -2.85 18.98
CA TYR A 15 -5.55 -2.27 19.53
C TYR A 15 -6.79 -3.19 19.48
N GLY A 16 -6.79 -4.24 18.66
CA GLY A 16 -7.84 -5.28 18.66
C GLY A 16 -7.28 -6.64 19.04
N ASP A 17 -8.14 -7.65 19.20
CA ASP A 17 -7.72 -9.02 19.54
C ASP A 17 -6.78 -9.63 18.49
N ILE A 18 -7.06 -9.34 17.22
CA ILE A 18 -6.27 -9.79 16.08
C ILE A 18 -5.96 -8.58 15.20
N SER A 19 -4.73 -8.52 14.67
CA SER A 19 -4.38 -7.57 13.62
C SER A 19 -3.63 -8.23 12.48
N PHE A 20 -3.69 -7.61 11.31
CA PHE A 20 -2.93 -8.04 10.15
C PHE A 20 -2.22 -6.87 9.48
N ASN A 21 -1.04 -7.13 8.94
CA ASN A 21 -0.29 -6.18 8.13
C ASN A 21 0.17 -6.84 6.84
N SER A 22 0.21 -6.06 5.76
CA SER A 22 0.83 -6.51 4.51
C SER A 22 2.24 -5.97 4.46
N PHE A 23 3.24 -6.86 4.41
CA PHE A 23 4.64 -6.44 4.35
C PHE A 23 4.94 -5.75 3.03
N ARG A 24 4.39 -6.23 1.91
CA ARG A 24 4.58 -5.66 0.56
C ARG A 24 4.26 -4.18 0.42
N LYS A 25 3.47 -3.62 1.34
CA LYS A 25 3.06 -2.21 1.31
C LYS A 25 4.20 -1.27 1.73
N ILE A 26 5.16 -1.79 2.51
CA ILE A 26 6.31 -1.05 3.02
C ILE A 26 7.61 -1.71 2.58
N LEU A 27 7.74 -3.03 2.69
CA LEU A 27 8.95 -3.78 2.40
C LEU A 27 9.01 -4.23 0.92
N PRO A 28 10.22 -4.31 0.33
CA PRO A 28 10.43 -4.70 -1.06
C PRO A 28 10.32 -6.23 -1.22
N LEU A 29 9.12 -6.77 -0.98
CA LEU A 29 8.83 -8.20 -1.03
C LEU A 29 7.88 -8.55 -2.18
N LEU A 30 7.90 -9.81 -2.62
CA LEU A 30 7.01 -10.36 -3.64
C LEU A 30 5.70 -10.89 -3.05
N SER A 31 5.71 -11.36 -1.81
CA SER A 31 4.54 -11.73 -1.02
C SER A 31 4.84 -11.48 0.46
N GLY A 32 3.83 -11.61 1.31
CA GLY A 32 4.04 -11.54 2.76
C GLY A 32 3.05 -10.64 3.46
N SER A 33 2.55 -11.19 4.56
CA SER A 33 1.71 -10.54 5.55
C SER A 33 2.07 -11.07 6.93
N GLU A 34 1.69 -10.29 7.92
CA GLU A 34 1.76 -10.64 9.32
C GLU A 34 0.34 -10.78 9.85
N LEU A 35 0.11 -11.77 10.69
CA LEU A 35 -1.08 -11.91 11.51
C LEU A 35 -0.63 -11.96 12.97
N ILE A 36 -1.14 -11.06 13.80
CA ILE A 36 -0.74 -10.90 15.19
C ILE A 36 -1.97 -11.14 16.05
N SER A 37 -1.81 -11.95 17.09
CA SER A 37 -2.79 -12.08 18.17
C SER A 37 -2.31 -11.20 19.34
N ASN A 38 -3.20 -10.36 19.84
CA ASN A 38 -2.99 -9.56 21.05
C ASN A 38 -3.72 -10.16 22.27
N THR A 39 -4.39 -11.30 22.08
CA THR A 39 -5.22 -11.98 23.09
C THR A 39 -4.65 -13.36 23.33
N LYS A 40 -4.33 -13.69 24.59
CA LYS A 40 -3.58 -14.91 24.96
C LYS A 40 -4.24 -16.20 24.45
N ASP A 41 -5.56 -16.25 24.41
CA ASP A 41 -6.32 -17.45 24.05
C ASP A 41 -6.42 -17.67 22.53
N ILE A 42 -6.01 -16.69 21.72
CA ILE A 42 -5.99 -16.81 20.27
C ILE A 42 -4.58 -17.20 19.82
N VAL A 43 -4.41 -18.47 19.50
CA VAL A 43 -3.14 -19.05 19.03
C VAL A 43 -3.26 -19.45 17.56
N PHE A 44 -2.39 -18.91 16.71
CA PHE A 44 -2.32 -19.30 15.32
C PHE A 44 -1.43 -20.52 15.14
N LYS A 45 -1.90 -21.50 14.36
CA LYS A 45 -1.05 -22.60 13.89
C LYS A 45 -0.10 -22.04 12.84
N ASN A 46 1.15 -21.78 13.22
CA ASN A 46 2.17 -21.35 12.30
C ASN A 46 2.69 -22.55 11.52
N THR A 47 2.41 -22.61 10.22
CA THR A 47 3.16 -23.50 9.34
C THR A 47 4.43 -22.75 8.94
N HIS A 48 5.60 -23.26 9.34
CA HIS A 48 6.89 -22.74 8.85
C HIS A 48 7.11 -22.99 7.35
N GLU A 49 6.04 -23.26 6.62
CA GLU A 49 6.04 -23.54 5.20
C GLU A 49 6.33 -22.28 4.40
N SER A 50 6.78 -22.48 3.18
CA SER A 50 6.89 -21.44 2.18
C SER A 50 6.58 -22.05 0.84
N ARG A 51 5.99 -21.26 -0.04
CA ARG A 51 5.66 -21.71 -1.39
C ARG A 51 6.62 -21.13 -2.43
N GLY A 52 6.57 -21.70 -3.64
CA GLY A 52 7.16 -21.07 -4.81
C GLY A 52 6.44 -19.76 -5.18
N LEU A 53 7.07 -19.00 -6.08
CA LEU A 53 6.43 -17.82 -6.68
C LEU A 53 5.31 -18.25 -7.62
N ASN A 54 4.21 -17.50 -7.62
CA ASN A 54 3.19 -17.63 -8.64
C ASN A 54 3.45 -16.68 -9.83
N ILE A 55 2.86 -16.98 -10.99
CA ILE A 55 3.04 -16.17 -12.21
C ILE A 55 2.64 -14.71 -11.97
N SER A 56 1.60 -14.46 -11.17
CA SER A 56 1.18 -13.09 -10.84
C SER A 56 2.23 -12.31 -10.06
N GLU A 57 3.02 -12.95 -9.20
CA GLU A 57 4.12 -12.32 -8.45
C GLU A 57 5.29 -11.98 -9.37
N ILE A 58 5.61 -12.88 -10.32
CA ILE A 58 6.62 -12.64 -11.35
C ILE A 58 6.19 -11.49 -12.26
N MET A 59 4.95 -11.50 -12.75
CA MET A 59 4.42 -10.39 -13.55
C MET A 59 4.43 -9.08 -12.76
N TYR A 60 4.13 -9.13 -11.47
CA TYR A 60 4.16 -7.97 -10.60
C TYR A 60 5.59 -7.41 -10.45
N SER A 61 6.62 -8.23 -10.29
CA SER A 61 8.01 -7.74 -10.21
C SER A 61 8.47 -7.09 -11.52
N LEU A 62 7.97 -7.59 -12.65
CA LEU A 62 8.29 -7.08 -13.98
C LEU A 62 7.45 -5.86 -14.41
N ARG A 63 6.55 -5.35 -13.57
CA ARG A 63 5.65 -4.23 -13.91
C ARG A 63 6.35 -2.94 -14.36
N GLY A 64 7.62 -2.76 -14.00
CA GLY A 64 8.44 -1.62 -14.46
C GLY A 64 8.82 -1.71 -15.94
N PHE A 65 8.83 -2.92 -16.51
CA PHE A 65 9.09 -3.17 -17.93
C PHE A 65 7.77 -3.13 -18.72
N LYS A 66 7.15 -1.93 -18.76
CA LYS A 66 5.80 -1.67 -19.30
C LYS A 66 5.57 -2.16 -20.75
N ASN A 67 6.62 -2.50 -21.52
CA ASN A 67 6.50 -2.81 -22.95
C ASN A 67 6.35 -4.29 -23.31
N LEU A 68 6.54 -5.26 -22.40
CA LEU A 68 6.64 -6.68 -22.82
C LEU A 68 5.37 -7.53 -22.64
N PHE A 69 4.40 -7.13 -21.81
CA PHE A 69 3.34 -8.06 -21.37
C PHE A 69 1.89 -7.52 -21.39
N MET A 70 1.63 -6.37 -22.02
CA MET A 70 0.27 -5.83 -22.11
C MET A 70 -0.53 -6.43 -23.28
N LYS A 71 -0.98 -7.68 -23.13
CA LYS A 71 -2.32 -8.07 -23.61
C LYS A 71 -3.18 -8.30 -22.38
N LYS A 72 -4.13 -7.38 -22.12
CA LYS A 72 -5.16 -7.57 -21.09
C LYS A 72 -6.01 -8.78 -21.49
N SER A 73 -5.68 -9.96 -20.98
CA SER A 73 -6.66 -11.05 -20.90
C SER A 73 -7.61 -10.71 -19.76
N SER A 74 -8.79 -10.20 -20.10
CA SER A 74 -9.91 -10.11 -19.17
C SER A 74 -10.51 -11.49 -18.94
N ARG A 75 -9.73 -12.43 -18.38
CA ARG A 75 -10.33 -13.60 -17.75
C ARG A 75 -10.95 -13.12 -16.44
N LYS A 76 -12.26 -12.88 -16.46
CA LYS A 76 -13.08 -12.95 -15.25
C LYS A 76 -12.78 -14.30 -14.61
N LYS A 77 -11.93 -14.34 -13.58
CA LYS A 77 -11.86 -15.51 -12.71
C LYS A 77 -13.27 -15.61 -12.12
N ASN A 78 -13.99 -16.67 -12.49
CA ASN A 78 -15.13 -17.14 -11.72
C ASN A 78 -14.59 -17.60 -10.37
N ILE A 79 -14.29 -16.64 -9.51
CA ILE A 79 -14.04 -16.90 -8.11
C ILE A 79 -15.41 -17.30 -7.59
N ASN A 80 -15.61 -18.60 -7.40
CA ASN A 80 -16.74 -19.11 -6.63
C ASN A 80 -16.65 -18.44 -5.26
N LYS A 81 -17.45 -17.39 -5.05
CA LYS A 81 -17.39 -16.51 -3.86
C LYS A 81 -17.64 -17.27 -2.54
N ASN A 82 -18.10 -18.52 -2.62
CA ASN A 82 -18.50 -19.33 -1.48
C ASN A 82 -17.44 -20.35 -1.03
N LYS A 83 -16.25 -20.42 -1.67
CA LYS A 83 -15.19 -21.34 -1.22
C LYS A 83 -14.15 -20.57 -0.41
N TYR A 84 -14.12 -20.81 0.90
CA TYR A 84 -12.99 -20.39 1.74
C TYR A 84 -11.71 -21.00 1.15
N LEU A 85 -10.80 -20.14 0.69
CA LEU A 85 -9.49 -20.58 0.25
C LEU A 85 -8.60 -20.74 1.49
N PRO A 86 -7.80 -21.81 1.56
CA PRO A 86 -6.83 -21.95 2.64
C PRO A 86 -5.82 -20.80 2.58
N PRO A 87 -5.29 -20.37 3.73
CA PRO A 87 -4.24 -19.35 3.76
C PRO A 87 -3.02 -19.85 2.99
N GLU A 88 -2.52 -19.03 2.06
CA GLU A 88 -1.28 -19.34 1.35
C GLU A 88 -0.07 -18.92 2.19
N PRO A 89 0.95 -19.80 2.34
CA PRO A 89 2.22 -19.41 2.94
C PRO A 89 2.93 -18.30 2.16
N ILE A 90 3.87 -17.62 2.83
CA ILE A 90 4.77 -16.66 2.17
C ILE A 90 5.64 -17.37 1.11
N ASP A 91 5.99 -16.66 0.04
CA ASP A 91 6.93 -17.17 -0.95
C ASP A 91 8.36 -17.30 -0.40
N ILE A 92 9.11 -18.26 -0.95
CA ILE A 92 10.47 -18.60 -0.53
C ILE A 92 11.45 -17.41 -0.61
N PHE A 93 11.31 -16.52 -1.61
CA PHE A 93 12.22 -15.38 -1.77
C PHE A 93 11.93 -14.30 -0.72
N SER A 94 10.65 -13.95 -0.54
CA SER A 94 10.25 -12.98 0.48
C SER A 94 10.58 -13.48 1.89
N LYS A 95 10.42 -14.79 2.15
CA LYS A 95 10.85 -15.41 3.41
C LYS A 95 12.35 -15.29 3.63
N ARG A 96 13.18 -15.58 2.61
CA ARG A 96 14.63 -15.42 2.67
C ARG A 96 15.03 -13.96 2.92
N ILE A 97 14.40 -13.00 2.23
CA ILE A 97 14.67 -11.57 2.44
C ILE A 97 14.33 -11.19 3.88
N LEU A 98 13.16 -11.57 4.39
CA LEU A 98 12.76 -11.26 5.77
C LEU A 98 13.69 -11.89 6.82
N GLY A 99 14.17 -13.12 6.59
CA GLY A 99 15.06 -13.82 7.52
C GLY A 99 16.50 -13.31 7.51
N ASN A 100 16.98 -12.85 6.35
CA ASN A 100 18.40 -12.50 6.17
C ASN A 100 18.66 -10.99 6.18
N TYR A 101 17.66 -10.15 5.95
CA TYR A 101 17.83 -8.71 5.84
C TYR A 101 17.21 -7.97 7.02
N LYS A 102 18.03 -7.20 7.73
CA LYS A 102 17.58 -6.32 8.82
C LYS A 102 17.12 -4.98 8.27
N PHE A 103 15.81 -4.83 8.12
CA PHE A 103 15.20 -3.56 7.71
C PHE A 103 15.33 -2.49 8.79
N ASP A 104 15.98 -1.38 8.46
CA ASP A 104 16.03 -0.19 9.32
C ASP A 104 14.68 0.54 9.30
N LYS A 105 13.86 0.28 10.33
CA LYS A 105 12.52 0.84 10.48
C LYS A 105 12.54 2.37 10.59
N ASN A 106 13.56 2.93 11.25
CA ASN A 106 13.66 4.37 11.46
C ASN A 106 14.01 5.07 10.16
N LYS A 107 14.98 4.53 9.41
CA LYS A 107 15.31 5.03 8.06
C LYS A 107 14.13 4.93 7.10
N ILE A 108 13.43 3.79 7.10
CA ILE A 108 12.21 3.61 6.29
C ILE A 108 11.22 4.73 6.63
N LYS A 109 10.86 4.90 7.90
CA LYS A 109 9.91 5.90 8.35
C LYS A 109 10.33 7.32 7.96
N MET A 110 11.58 7.67 8.22
CA MET A 110 12.15 8.99 7.95
C MET A 110 12.01 9.35 6.46
N ILE A 111 12.39 8.47 5.54
CA ILE A 111 12.29 8.76 4.09
C ILE A 111 10.83 8.88 3.66
N ARG A 112 9.92 8.04 4.18
CA ARG A 112 8.49 8.14 3.84
C ARG A 112 7.86 9.43 4.35
N VAL A 113 8.24 9.88 5.54
CA VAL A 113 7.82 11.19 6.09
C VAL A 113 8.39 12.34 5.25
N LYS A 114 9.67 12.28 4.87
CA LYS A 114 10.29 13.24 3.95
C LYS A 114 9.50 13.32 2.63
N ASN A 115 9.20 12.18 2.02
CA ASN A 115 8.44 12.11 0.77
C ASN A 115 6.97 12.57 0.93
N TYR A 116 6.37 12.38 2.10
CA TYR A 116 5.05 12.93 2.39
C TYR A 116 5.08 14.46 2.41
N HIS A 117 6.06 15.06 3.09
CA HIS A 117 6.23 16.52 3.12
C HIS A 117 6.60 17.08 1.74
N PHE A 118 7.39 16.34 0.95
CA PHE A 118 7.65 16.68 -0.45
C PHE A 118 6.33 16.85 -1.23
N TRP A 119 5.43 15.86 -1.17
CA TRP A 119 4.16 15.95 -1.89
C TRP A 119 3.28 17.08 -1.38
N TYR A 120 3.21 17.29 -0.06
CA TYR A 120 2.49 18.42 0.52
C TYR A 120 2.96 19.74 -0.10
N ASN A 121 4.28 19.96 -0.15
CA ASN A 121 4.86 21.19 -0.70
C ASN A 121 4.73 21.28 -2.24
N TYR A 122 4.87 20.17 -2.95
CA TYR A 122 4.77 20.14 -4.41
C TYR A 122 3.34 20.40 -4.90
N LEU A 123 2.34 19.93 -4.15
CA LEU A 123 0.94 19.96 -4.57
C LEU A 123 0.14 21.12 -3.96
N ARG A 124 0.66 21.88 -2.98
CA ARG A 124 -0.13 22.87 -2.19
C ARG A 124 -0.82 23.96 -3.00
N ASN A 125 -0.32 24.25 -4.20
CA ASN A 125 -0.86 25.29 -5.09
C ASN A 125 -1.50 24.68 -6.34
N GLN A 126 -1.87 23.40 -6.29
CA GLN A 126 -2.47 22.66 -7.38
C GLN A 126 -3.99 22.51 -7.19
N ASP A 127 -4.65 21.84 -8.14
CA ASP A 127 -6.08 21.55 -8.19
C ASP A 127 -6.52 20.40 -7.24
N LEU A 128 -5.82 20.21 -6.12
CA LEU A 128 -6.02 19.12 -5.18
C LEU A 128 -6.25 19.64 -3.76
N LYS A 129 -7.20 19.01 -3.05
CA LYS A 129 -7.46 19.24 -1.62
C LYS A 129 -6.73 18.17 -0.79
N PHE A 130 -6.23 18.55 0.37
CA PHE A 130 -5.43 17.67 1.23
C PHE A 130 -6.25 17.11 2.39
N PHE A 131 -5.75 16.02 2.98
CA PHE A 131 -6.25 15.46 4.24
C PHE A 131 -5.46 16.08 5.40
N ASP A 132 -5.83 17.28 5.82
CA ASP A 132 -5.05 18.09 6.77
C ASP A 132 -5.11 17.60 8.23
N ASP A 133 -5.98 16.62 8.52
CA ASP A 133 -6.12 16.06 9.87
C ASP A 133 -4.94 15.18 10.30
N LEU A 134 -4.12 14.71 9.34
CA LEU A 134 -2.99 13.83 9.65
C LEU A 134 -1.77 14.65 10.10
N LYS A 135 -1.62 14.82 11.42
CA LYS A 135 -0.41 15.36 12.02
C LYS A 135 0.70 14.30 12.06
N LEU A 136 1.66 14.38 11.13
CA LEU A 136 2.83 13.51 11.15
C LEU A 136 3.70 13.78 12.39
N ASN A 137 4.19 12.70 12.98
CA ASN A 137 5.17 12.72 14.05
C ASN A 137 6.10 11.51 13.91
N GLU A 138 7.09 11.41 14.80
CA GLU A 138 8.04 10.30 14.86
C GLU A 138 7.39 8.93 15.07
N ASN A 139 6.08 8.86 15.36
CA ASN A 139 5.31 7.65 15.57
C ASN A 139 4.53 7.19 14.33
N ILE A 140 4.39 8.00 13.27
CA ILE A 140 3.62 7.64 12.06
C ILE A 140 4.50 7.26 10.88
N CYS A 141 4.21 6.12 10.25
CA CYS A 141 4.81 5.67 9.00
C CYS A 141 3.75 5.75 7.87
N PRO A 142 3.75 6.81 7.03
CA PRO A 142 2.68 7.01 6.06
C PRO A 142 2.74 5.98 4.92
N TYR A 143 1.60 5.43 4.54
CA TYR A 143 1.52 4.52 3.39
C TYR A 143 1.54 5.27 2.06
N VAL A 144 0.83 6.38 1.97
CA VAL A 144 0.66 7.24 0.79
C VAL A 144 0.45 8.69 1.27
N PHE A 145 0.60 9.66 0.37
CA PHE A 145 0.09 11.01 0.54
C PHE A 145 -1.28 11.09 -0.17
N PRO A 146 -2.41 11.12 0.57
CA PRO A 146 -3.72 11.14 -0.03
C PRO A 146 -4.14 12.57 -0.40
N CYS A 147 -4.81 12.72 -1.53
CA CYS A 147 -5.43 13.97 -1.98
C CYS A 147 -6.86 13.72 -2.46
N TYR A 148 -7.69 14.74 -2.36
CA TYR A 148 -9.02 14.77 -2.95
C TYR A 148 -9.03 15.65 -4.20
N ALA A 149 -9.63 15.14 -5.27
CA ALA A 149 -9.83 15.85 -6.53
C ALA A 149 -11.31 16.20 -6.69
N ASP A 150 -11.65 17.42 -7.10
CA ASP A 150 -13.05 17.83 -7.17
C ASP A 150 -13.84 17.12 -8.28
N ASN A 151 -13.17 16.62 -9.32
CA ASN A 151 -13.81 15.92 -10.43
C ASN A 151 -12.88 14.85 -11.04
N ASN A 152 -13.43 14.04 -11.95
CA ASN A 152 -12.67 12.97 -12.63
C ASN A 152 -11.63 13.49 -13.62
N GLU A 153 -11.77 14.73 -14.12
CA GLU A 153 -10.80 15.32 -15.03
C GLU A 153 -9.47 15.55 -14.32
N ILE A 154 -9.51 16.12 -13.11
CA ILE A 154 -8.34 16.29 -12.24
C ILE A 154 -7.71 14.93 -11.89
N VAL A 155 -8.53 13.93 -11.56
CA VAL A 155 -8.03 12.56 -11.32
C VAL A 155 -7.27 12.04 -12.53
N ASN A 156 -7.85 12.14 -13.73
CA ASN A 156 -7.23 11.63 -14.95
C ASN A 156 -5.96 12.41 -15.32
N LYS A 157 -5.96 13.74 -15.12
CA LYS A 157 -4.78 14.60 -15.29
C LYS A 157 -3.60 14.10 -14.45
N TRP A 158 -3.80 13.90 -13.15
CA TRP A 158 -2.72 13.44 -12.27
C TRP A 158 -2.28 12.00 -12.53
N ILE A 159 -3.21 11.10 -12.87
CA ILE A 159 -2.84 9.74 -13.28
C ILE A 159 -2.01 9.76 -14.57
N LYS A 160 -2.37 10.61 -15.55
CA LYS A 160 -1.61 10.79 -16.79
C LYS A 160 -0.23 11.37 -16.50
N TRP A 161 -0.15 12.47 -15.76
CA TRP A 161 1.10 13.10 -15.34
C TRP A 161 2.02 12.11 -14.63
N GLY A 162 1.49 11.33 -13.68
CA GLY A 162 2.25 10.31 -12.98
C GLY A 162 2.81 9.26 -13.93
N ASN A 163 2.02 8.79 -14.91
CA ASN A 163 2.50 7.85 -15.91
C ASN A 163 3.63 8.40 -16.78
N GLU A 164 3.54 9.66 -17.19
CA GLU A 164 4.57 10.36 -17.99
C GLU A 164 5.88 10.51 -17.21
N HIS A 165 5.79 10.68 -15.88
CA HIS A 165 6.95 10.83 -14.98
C HIS A 165 7.39 9.51 -14.33
N ASN A 166 6.86 8.37 -14.76
CA ASN A 166 7.11 7.04 -14.16
C ASN A 166 6.78 6.95 -12.65
N ILE A 167 5.82 7.74 -12.19
CA ILE A 167 5.30 7.76 -10.83
C ILE A 167 3.93 7.08 -10.80
N ASN A 168 3.84 5.99 -10.06
CA ASN A 168 2.58 5.26 -9.92
C ASN A 168 1.64 5.93 -8.90
N ILE A 169 0.91 6.94 -9.35
CA ILE A 169 -0.24 7.51 -8.62
C ILE A 169 -1.42 6.55 -8.80
N ILE A 170 -2.09 6.22 -7.70
CA ILE A 170 -3.25 5.32 -7.72
C ILE A 170 -4.47 6.01 -7.15
N THR A 171 -5.66 5.55 -7.52
CA THR A 171 -6.88 5.91 -6.81
C THR A 171 -7.09 5.00 -5.61
N TRP A 172 -7.73 5.51 -4.55
CA TRP A 172 -8.13 4.70 -3.41
C TRP A 172 -9.02 3.53 -3.88
N PRO A 173 -8.89 2.32 -3.30
CA PRO A 173 -9.57 1.12 -3.77
C PRO A 173 -11.08 1.29 -3.93
N LYS A 174 -11.61 0.54 -4.89
CA LYS A 174 -13.06 0.45 -5.12
C LYS A 174 -13.73 -0.12 -3.87
N TYR A 175 -14.74 0.61 -3.42
CA TYR A 175 -15.62 0.19 -2.35
C TYR A 175 -16.41 -1.07 -2.74
N HIS A 176 -16.67 -1.94 -1.77
CA HIS A 176 -17.53 -3.10 -1.98
C HIS A 176 -18.96 -2.61 -2.30
N PRO A 177 -19.73 -3.28 -3.18
CA PRO A 177 -21.09 -2.82 -3.51
C PRO A 177 -21.98 -2.58 -2.29
N SER A 178 -21.83 -3.38 -1.23
CA SER A 178 -22.57 -3.19 0.02
C SER A 178 -22.19 -1.95 0.82
N THR A 179 -21.00 -1.38 0.59
CA THR A 179 -20.56 -0.14 1.27
C THR A 179 -20.96 1.11 0.50
N ILE A 180 -21.29 1.00 -0.79
CA ILE A 180 -21.64 2.13 -1.66
C ILE A 180 -22.81 2.96 -1.13
N PRO A 181 -23.91 2.38 -0.58
CA PRO A 181 -25.04 3.15 -0.07
C PRO A 181 -24.70 4.08 1.10
N PHE A 182 -23.63 3.77 1.84
CA PHE A 182 -23.21 4.52 3.03
C PHE A 182 -22.16 5.59 2.73
N LEU A 183 -21.75 5.73 1.47
CA LEU A 183 -20.73 6.66 1.04
C LEU A 183 -21.36 7.79 0.24
N ASN A 184 -20.95 9.03 0.54
CA ASN A 184 -21.22 10.16 -0.34
C ASN A 184 -20.56 9.90 -1.71
N ASP A 185 -21.26 10.26 -2.79
CA ASP A 185 -20.77 10.15 -4.17
C ASP A 185 -19.45 10.88 -4.39
N ASP A 186 -19.20 11.94 -3.61
CA ASP A 186 -17.92 12.63 -3.51
C ASP A 186 -16.75 11.69 -3.22
N PHE A 187 -16.91 10.74 -2.31
CA PHE A 187 -15.83 9.87 -1.86
C PHE A 187 -15.53 8.69 -2.80
N LYS A 188 -16.45 8.35 -3.71
CA LYS A 188 -16.43 7.03 -4.37
C LYS A 188 -15.29 6.83 -5.38
N LYS A 189 -14.71 7.91 -5.93
CA LYS A 189 -13.65 7.82 -6.99
C LYS A 189 -12.61 8.94 -7.00
N ARG A 190 -12.68 9.89 -6.06
CA ARG A 190 -11.94 11.16 -6.14
C ARG A 190 -10.71 11.25 -5.24
N ILE A 191 -10.35 10.14 -4.57
CA ILE A 191 -9.14 10.09 -3.74
C ILE A 191 -7.96 9.59 -4.58
N LEU A 192 -6.96 10.44 -4.76
CA LEU A 192 -5.65 10.10 -5.30
C LEU A 192 -4.69 9.76 -4.17
N CYS A 193 -3.78 8.84 -4.42
CA CYS A 193 -2.77 8.38 -3.48
C CYS A 193 -1.40 8.49 -4.14
N PHE A 194 -0.65 9.51 -3.73
CA PHE A 194 0.71 9.76 -4.19
C PHE A 194 1.69 8.86 -3.42
N PRO A 195 2.69 8.27 -4.11
CA PRO A 195 3.58 7.32 -3.48
C PRO A 195 4.59 8.02 -2.57
N VAL A 196 4.69 7.57 -1.32
CA VAL A 196 5.71 8.03 -0.37
C VAL A 196 6.75 6.94 -0.09
N ASN A 197 7.03 6.07 -1.05
CA ASN A 197 7.90 4.91 -0.85
C ASN A 197 9.31 5.35 -0.38
N GLN A 198 10.00 4.51 0.38
CA GLN A 198 11.33 4.82 0.93
C GLN A 198 12.50 4.45 0.01
N GLN A 199 12.23 3.82 -1.13
CA GLN A 199 13.29 3.37 -2.05
C GLN A 199 13.91 4.54 -2.80
N PHE A 200 13.17 5.65 -2.86
CA PHE A 200 13.49 6.83 -3.63
C PHE A 200 13.33 8.07 -2.77
N ASP A 201 14.21 9.03 -2.98
CA ASP A 201 14.09 10.37 -2.41
C ASP A 201 13.51 11.30 -3.47
N LEU A 202 12.26 11.71 -3.27
CA LEU A 202 11.51 12.42 -4.32
C LEU A 202 12.11 13.78 -4.65
N THR A 203 12.84 14.41 -3.72
CA THR A 203 13.52 15.69 -3.96
C THR A 203 14.60 15.61 -5.04
N HIS A 204 15.07 14.41 -5.37
CA HIS A 204 16.09 14.18 -6.40
C HIS A 204 15.53 13.66 -7.73
N ILE A 205 14.28 13.19 -7.74
CA ILE A 205 13.65 12.56 -8.91
C ILE A 205 12.71 13.51 -9.62
N ILE A 206 11.96 14.30 -8.85
CA ILE A 206 10.96 15.22 -9.37
C ILE A 206 11.56 16.61 -9.25
N ARG A 207 11.83 17.24 -10.40
CA ARG A 207 12.31 18.62 -10.51
C ARG A 207 11.16 19.54 -10.88
#